data_AF-A0A2K4IBT3-F1
#
_entry.id   AF-A0A2K4IBT3-F1
#
_cell.length_a   1.000
_cell.length_b   1.000
_cell.length_c   1.000
_cell.angle_alpha   90.00
_cell.angle_beta   90.00
_cell.angle_gamma   90.00
#
_symmetry.space_group_name_H-M   'P 1'
#
loop_
_entity.id
_entity.type
_entity.pdbx_description
1 polymer ?
#
loop_
_entity_poly.entity_id
_entity_poly.type
_entity_poly.pdbx_seq_one_letter_code
_entity_poly.pdbx_strand_id
1 'polypeptide(L)'
;MAVKPEARFKWIREWIATHGATDVLNADFVNGYVNATQAPYFEQAFGANSCRQLGRDLSAMHMSGQLTRGRIGLTERYTGMPSWVYVYSVPLQESNGQ
;
A
#
# COMPACT_ATOMS: atom_id res chain seq x y z
N MET A 1 8.98 16.48 -13.15
CA MET A 1 9.99 15.90 -12.22
C MET A 1 9.33 14.73 -11.50
N ALA A 2 10.02 13.60 -11.34
CA ALA A 2 9.47 12.48 -10.57
C ALA A 2 9.39 12.86 -9.08
N VAL A 3 8.27 12.53 -8.42
CA VAL A 3 8.10 12.73 -6.98
C VAL A 3 9.14 11.90 -6.24
N LYS A 4 9.87 12.50 -5.29
CA LYS A 4 10.96 11.83 -4.56
C LYS A 4 10.42 10.71 -3.64
N PRO A 5 11.21 9.64 -3.38
CA PRO A 5 10.76 8.53 -2.53
C PRO A 5 10.22 8.96 -1.16
N GLU A 6 10.84 9.93 -0.52
CA GLU A 6 10.46 10.39 0.82
C GLU A 6 9.03 10.95 0.85
N ALA A 7 8.65 11.70 -0.19
CA ALA A 7 7.32 12.25 -0.33
C ALA A 7 6.27 11.15 -0.56
N ARG A 8 6.62 10.11 -1.33
CA ARG A 8 5.72 8.96 -1.56
C ARG A 8 5.55 8.11 -0.30
N PHE A 9 6.63 7.88 0.44
CA PHE A 9 6.58 7.13 1.70
C PHE A 9 5.78 7.88 2.76
N LYS A 10 5.95 9.21 2.84
CA LYS A 10 5.16 10.06 3.72
C LYS A 10 3.66 9.92 3.41
N TRP A 11 3.28 10.04 2.13
CA TRP A 11 1.89 9.88 1.72
C TRP A 11 1.32 8.52 2.12
N ILE A 12 2.06 7.42 1.90
CA ILE A 12 1.63 6.06 2.29
C ILE A 12 1.37 5.98 3.79
N ARG A 13 2.28 6.49 4.63
CA ARG A 13 2.11 6.45 6.09
C ARG A 13 0.91 7.27 6.55
N GLU A 14 0.74 8.46 6.00
CA GLU A 14 -0.40 9.33 6.32
C GLU A 14 -1.71 8.65 5.92
N TRP A 15 -1.78 8.05 4.73
CA TRP A 15 -2.97 7.32 4.30
C TRP A 15 -3.34 6.19 5.26
N ILE A 16 -2.37 5.33 5.62
CA ILE A 16 -2.57 4.20 6.53
C ILE A 16 -2.93 4.67 7.95
N ALA A 17 -2.34 5.77 8.42
CA ALA A 17 -2.67 6.34 9.72
C ALA A 17 -4.11 6.86 9.77
N THR A 18 -4.62 7.41 8.67
CA THR A 18 -5.99 7.93 8.58
C THR A 18 -7.04 6.84 8.33
N HIS A 19 -6.74 5.85 7.49
CA HIS A 19 -7.73 4.87 7.01
C HIS A 19 -7.56 3.46 7.57
N GLY A 20 -6.47 3.20 8.29
CA GLY A 20 -6.10 1.89 8.80
C GLY A 20 -5.27 1.07 7.81
N ALA A 21 -5.09 -0.21 8.15
CA ALA A 21 -4.29 -1.13 7.35
C ALA A 21 -4.86 -1.28 5.92
N THR A 22 -3.98 -1.43 4.94
CA THR A 22 -4.36 -1.45 3.52
C THR A 22 -3.56 -2.47 2.71
N ASP A 23 -4.02 -2.77 1.51
CA ASP A 23 -3.35 -3.65 0.56
C ASP A 23 -3.47 -3.11 -0.88
N VAL A 24 -2.82 -3.80 -1.81
CA VAL A 24 -2.74 -3.38 -3.22
C VAL A 24 -4.02 -3.66 -4.03
N LEU A 25 -5.02 -4.31 -3.43
CA LEU A 25 -6.35 -4.51 -4.02
C LEU A 25 -7.34 -3.42 -3.56
N ASN A 26 -6.98 -2.60 -2.57
CA ASN A 26 -7.76 -1.43 -2.18
C ASN A 26 -7.65 -0.33 -3.26
N ALA A 27 -8.71 -0.20 -4.07
CA ALA A 27 -8.74 0.74 -5.19
C ALA A 27 -8.58 2.20 -4.77
N ASP A 28 -9.17 2.61 -3.64
CA ASP A 28 -9.07 3.99 -3.15
C ASP A 28 -7.64 4.33 -2.73
N PHE A 29 -6.96 3.39 -2.07
CA PHE A 29 -5.55 3.55 -1.71
C PHE A 29 -4.66 3.66 -2.95
N VAL A 30 -4.83 2.75 -3.92
CA VAL A 30 -4.03 2.76 -5.15
C VAL A 30 -4.28 4.03 -5.96
N ASN A 31 -5.53 4.40 -6.17
CA ASN A 31 -5.89 5.59 -6.94
C ASN A 31 -5.43 6.86 -6.23
N GLY A 32 -5.59 6.94 -4.91
CA GLY A 32 -5.07 8.04 -4.09
C GLY A 32 -3.55 8.18 -4.25
N TYR A 33 -2.81 7.07 -4.21
CA TYR A 33 -1.36 7.08 -4.38
C TYR A 33 -0.97 7.56 -5.78
N VAL A 34 -1.60 7.04 -6.82
CA VAL A 34 -1.35 7.43 -8.21
C VAL A 34 -1.64 8.92 -8.40
N ASN A 35 -2.77 9.42 -7.91
CA ASN A 35 -3.15 10.81 -8.02
C ASN A 35 -2.15 11.73 -7.27
N ALA A 36 -1.73 11.35 -6.07
CA ALA A 36 -0.80 12.15 -5.27
C ALA A 36 0.64 12.15 -5.79
N THR A 37 1.08 11.05 -6.41
CA THR A 37 2.47 10.85 -6.79
C THR A 37 2.73 10.92 -8.29
N GLN A 38 1.67 10.90 -9.09
CA GLN A 38 1.73 10.77 -10.56
C GLN A 38 2.55 9.54 -11.01
N ALA A 39 2.56 8.49 -10.18
CA ALA A 39 3.28 7.26 -10.47
C ALA A 39 2.64 6.51 -11.67
N PRO A 40 3.44 5.93 -12.58
CA PRO A 40 2.92 5.11 -13.65
C PRO A 40 2.10 3.93 -13.12
N TYR A 41 0.96 3.69 -13.75
CA TYR A 41 0.06 2.58 -13.44
C TYR A 41 -0.48 1.95 -14.73
N PHE A 42 -0.97 0.72 -14.60
CA PHE A 42 -1.76 0.07 -15.62
C PHE A 42 -3.20 0.00 -15.15
N GLU A 43 -4.10 0.55 -15.96
CA GLU A 43 -5.53 0.47 -15.71
C GLU A 43 -5.99 -1.00 -15.75
N GLN A 44 -6.86 -1.36 -14.82
CA GLN A 44 -7.49 -2.68 -14.79
C GLN A 44 -8.98 -2.50 -15.08
N ALA A 45 -9.55 -3.41 -15.87
CA ALA A 45 -11.00 -3.39 -16.16
C ALA A 45 -11.85 -3.62 -14.89
N PHE A 46 -11.27 -4.28 -13.88
CA PHE A 46 -11.92 -4.59 -12.62
C PHE A 46 -10.91 -4.44 -11.47
N GLY A 47 -11.38 -3.93 -10.33
CA GLY A 47 -10.58 -3.80 -9.11
C GLY A 47 -9.59 -2.63 -9.15
N ALA A 48 -8.56 -2.72 -8.31
CA ALA A 48 -7.54 -1.68 -8.20
C ALA A 48 -6.58 -1.70 -9.41
N ASN A 49 -6.12 -0.51 -9.80
CA ASN A 49 -5.09 -0.36 -10.82
C ASN A 49 -3.77 -1.04 -10.40
N SER A 50 -2.97 -1.46 -11.38
CA SER A 50 -1.66 -2.04 -11.08
C SER A 50 -0.59 -0.94 -11.07
N CYS A 51 -0.05 -0.64 -9.89
CA CYS A 51 1.05 0.32 -9.74
C CYS A 51 2.32 -0.36 -9.23
N ARG A 52 3.26 -0.65 -10.14
CA ARG A 52 4.53 -1.30 -9.79
C ARG A 52 5.39 -0.45 -8.84
N GLN A 53 5.30 0.88 -8.95
CA GLN A 53 6.04 1.78 -8.06
C GLN A 53 5.52 1.69 -6.62
N LEU A 54 4.20 1.65 -6.43
CA LEU A 54 3.60 1.46 -5.10
C LEU A 54 4.09 0.17 -4.45
N GLY A 55 4.10 -0.95 -5.19
CA GLY A 55 4.60 -2.23 -4.66
C GLY A 55 6.08 -2.17 -4.22
N ARG A 56 6.93 -1.46 -4.96
CA ARG A 56 8.34 -1.24 -4.59
C ARG A 56 8.47 -0.38 -3.33
N ASP A 57 7.69 0.69 -3.24
CA ASP A 57 7.70 1.59 -2.09
C ASP A 57 7.24 0.86 -0.82
N LEU A 58 6.13 0.11 -0.88
CA LEU A 58 5.64 -0.70 0.23
C LEU A 58 6.68 -1.73 0.71
N SER A 59 7.35 -2.41 -0.22
CA SER A 59 8.42 -3.36 0.13
C SER A 59 9.60 -2.66 0.80
N ALA A 60 10.03 -1.50 0.29
CA ALA A 60 11.13 -0.73 0.87
C ALA A 60 10.80 -0.18 2.26
N MET A 61 9.57 0.30 2.46
CA MET A 61 9.08 0.77 3.75
C MET A 61 8.97 -0.37 4.77
N HIS A 62 8.53 -1.55 4.34
CA HIS A 62 8.53 -2.73 5.20
C HIS A 62 9.95 -3.15 5.59
N MET A 63 10.87 -3.24 4.63
CA MET A 63 12.28 -3.59 4.88
C MET A 63 13.00 -2.61 5.80
N SER A 64 12.60 -1.34 5.80
CA SER A 64 13.15 -0.29 6.67
C SER A 64 12.44 -0.17 8.02
N GLY A 65 11.47 -1.05 8.33
CA GLY A 65 10.73 -1.03 9.59
C GLY A 65 9.69 0.10 9.70
N GLN A 66 9.44 0.85 8.63
CA GLN A 66 8.43 1.92 8.62
C GLN A 66 6.99 1.38 8.51
N LEU A 67 6.83 0.15 8.00
CA LEU A 67 5.56 -0.55 7.91
C LEU A 67 5.70 -1.99 8.42
N THR A 68 4.67 -2.46 9.10
CA THR A 68 4.47 -3.89 9.34
C THR A 68 3.73 -4.49 8.16
N ARG A 69 4.10 -5.73 7.78
CA ARG A 69 3.47 -6.47 6.69
C ARG A 69 2.91 -7.78 7.21
N GLY A 70 1.60 -7.96 7.08
CA GLY A 70 0.88 -9.21 7.30
C GLY A 70 0.38 -9.81 5.99
N ARG A 71 -0.30 -10.95 6.08
CA ARG A 71 -0.95 -11.62 4.95
C ARG A 71 -2.37 -12.00 5.33
N ILE A 72 -3.32 -11.70 4.45
CA ILE A 72 -4.69 -12.18 4.56
C ILE A 72 -5.00 -13.15 3.40
N GLY A 73 -5.79 -14.17 3.68
CA GLY A 73 -6.37 -15.02 2.66
C GLY A 73 -7.55 -14.32 2.00
N LEU A 74 -7.69 -14.48 0.69
CA LEU A 74 -8.85 -13.99 -0.05
C LEU A 74 -9.83 -15.15 -0.23
N THR A 75 -11.09 -14.89 0.05
CA THR A 75 -12.17 -15.90 -0.02
C THR A 75 -12.77 -15.99 -1.41
N GLU A 76 -12.64 -14.92 -2.18
CA GLU A 76 -13.11 -14.79 -3.54
C GLU A 76 -12.22 -15.62 -4.48
N ARG A 77 -12.85 -16.35 -5.41
CA ARG A 77 -12.16 -17.30 -6.30
C ARG A 77 -12.37 -16.97 -7.78
N TYR A 78 -12.21 -15.70 -8.15
CA TYR A 78 -12.24 -15.33 -9.56
C TYR A 78 -11.00 -15.86 -10.28
N THR A 79 -11.17 -16.28 -11.53
CA THR A 79 -10.06 -16.74 -12.38
C THR A 79 -9.01 -15.64 -12.51
N GLY A 80 -7.79 -15.90 -12.05
CA GLY A 80 -6.67 -14.95 -12.08
C GLY A 80 -6.51 -14.09 -10.82
N MET A 81 -7.44 -14.17 -9.87
CA MET A 81 -7.29 -13.50 -8.57
C MET A 81 -6.33 -14.30 -7.67
N PRO A 82 -5.41 -13.63 -6.95
CA PRO A 82 -4.55 -14.33 -6.00
C PRO A 82 -5.36 -14.92 -4.85
N SER A 83 -4.84 -15.96 -4.20
CA SER A 83 -5.48 -16.56 -3.01
C SER A 83 -5.18 -15.82 -1.71
N TRP A 84 -4.30 -14.82 -1.75
CA TRP A 84 -3.89 -14.02 -0.61
C TRP A 84 -3.32 -12.68 -1.08
N VAL A 85 -3.30 -11.70 -0.17
CA VAL A 85 -2.64 -10.41 -0.40
C VAL A 85 -1.84 -9.99 0.83
N TYR A 86 -0.77 -9.22 0.62
CA TYR A 86 -0.07 -8.55 1.71
C TYR A 86 -0.85 -7.33 2.18
N VAL A 87 -1.03 -7.24 3.49
CA VAL A 87 -1.63 -6.08 4.16
C VAL A 87 -0.54 -5.34 4.92
N TYR A 88 -0.56 -4.02 4.82
CA TYR A 88 0.43 -3.13 5.41
C TYR A 88 -0.23 -2.24 6.45
N SER A 89 0.41 -2.09 7.60
CA SER A 89 0.00 -1.20 8.68
C SER A 89 1.18 -0.38 9.19
N VAL A 90 0.89 0.75 9.82
CA VAL A 90 1.91 1.43 10.62
C VAL A 90 2.23 0.57 11.85
N PRO A 91 3.50 0.47 12.28
CA PRO A 91 3.84 -0.22 13.53
C PRO A 91 3.05 0.38 14.69
N LEU A 92 2.56 -0.47 15.59
CA LEU A 92 2.04 -0.01 16.88
C LEU A 92 3.20 0.71 17.58
N GLN A 93 3.04 2.01 17.86
CA GLN A 93 3.93 2.67 18.79
C GLN A 93 3.65 2.06 20.16
N GLU A 94 4.60 1.26 20.67
CA GLU A 94 4.60 0.95 22.09
C GLU A 94 4.65 2.29 22.82
N SER A 95 3.60 2.58 23.56
CA SER A 95 3.57 3.74 24.43
C SER A 95 4.67 3.50 25.47
N ASN A 96 5.84 4.12 25.28
CA ASN A 96 6.80 4.23 26.36
C ASN A 96 6.10 5.01 27.47
N GLY A 97 5.57 4.28 28.45
CA GLY A 97 5.17 4.86 29.72
C GLY A 97 6.38 5.54 30.33
N GLN A 98 6.38 6.87 30.28
CA GLN A 98 7.17 7.73 31.14
C GLN A 98 6.22 8.56 31.98
#